data_AF-A0A0D0Q0M9-F1
#
_entry.id   AF-A0A0D0Q0M9-F1
#
_cell.length_a   1.000
_cell.length_b   1.000
_cell.length_c   1.000
_cell.angle_alpha   90.00
_cell.angle_beta   90.00
_cell.angle_gamma   90.00
#
_symmetry.space_group_name_H-M   'P 1'
#
loop_
_entity.id
_entity.type
_entity.pdbx_description
1 polymer ?
#
loop_
_entity_poly.entity_id
_entity_poly.type
_entity_poly.pdbx_seq_one_letter_code
_entity_poly.pdbx_strand_id
1 'polypeptide(L)'
;MTHLEELLDLSRQAGRGALSPWFASRLDEQIGKRHFLPPEDLRAVGERLVRQLADYRRQTGVSVAVLGMSGGVDSAVTAALLKAADWRVVGYTMPIEQNPEETERGVEACEALGLEHLHIDLSDTYRHTVGALGGLDPSLPVSDDGPERTRRGNVRARLRMITLYDQAHRWGGLVASTDNFSELGAGFWTLHGDVGDLAPVQSLLKSWEIPWMAREYGVPERTWRAKPTDGLGIGEGDEAQIGATYLEWDVAVFAVMDALQQDPRLAAADIPAALGVEDDPVAARSVRTVVDRLRRTWFKRVNPISLEHPRDDRFGLLDMMDARLFRPAVLVREGAAASFTGEIAALGQQLAQALADRDVRLVTAESCTAGLLASCVAAAPGSSSVLEGSFVTYCNSMKTDVLGVPEALLRERTAYDPDVAAAMARGALERARGAGLAIAITGVAGPEPDQGKPAGLIYIAVLRRGGDPRVKTCHLQGQPKDVIGATIRDAIRLGMEALD
;
A
#
# COMPACT_ATOMS: atom_id res chain seq x y z
N MET A 1 -17.04 16.93 -21.47
CA MET A 1 -16.12 17.17 -20.35
C MET A 1 -14.95 16.24 -20.54
N THR A 2 -13.73 16.76 -20.58
CA THR A 2 -12.51 15.94 -20.63
C THR A 2 -12.31 15.22 -19.30
N HIS A 3 -11.47 14.18 -19.26
CA HIS A 3 -11.12 13.48 -18.02
C HIS A 3 -10.61 14.46 -16.95
N LEU A 4 -9.71 15.38 -17.32
CA LEU A 4 -9.19 16.39 -16.40
C LEU A 4 -10.29 17.35 -15.90
N GLU A 5 -11.16 17.84 -16.78
CA GLU A 5 -12.26 18.73 -16.37
C GLU A 5 -13.20 18.06 -15.37
N GLU A 6 -13.52 16.78 -15.58
CA GLU A 6 -14.38 16.02 -14.68
C GLU A 6 -13.71 15.78 -13.33
N LEU A 7 -12.41 15.47 -13.33
CA LEU A 7 -11.62 15.32 -12.12
C LEU A 7 -11.58 16.61 -11.32
N LEU A 8 -11.37 17.76 -11.97
CA LEU A 8 -11.38 19.06 -11.32
C LEU A 8 -12.77 19.45 -10.79
N ASP A 9 -13.87 19.02 -11.43
CA ASP A 9 -15.23 19.22 -10.90
C ASP A 9 -15.49 18.37 -9.66
N LEU A 10 -15.24 17.05 -9.73
CA LEU A 10 -15.56 16.11 -8.64
C LEU A 10 -14.65 16.30 -7.42
N SER A 11 -13.40 16.70 -7.63
CA SER A 11 -12.49 17.13 -6.54
C SER A 11 -12.84 18.50 -5.96
N ARG A 12 -13.80 19.23 -6.57
CA ARG A 12 -14.19 20.61 -6.26
C ARG A 12 -13.08 21.64 -6.50
N GLN A 13 -12.02 21.27 -7.20
CA GLN A 13 -10.93 22.17 -7.55
C GLN A 13 -11.41 23.29 -8.49
N ALA A 14 -12.35 23.00 -9.40
CA ALA A 14 -12.90 23.97 -10.34
C ALA A 14 -13.50 25.22 -9.64
N GLY A 15 -14.11 25.04 -8.46
CA GLY A 15 -14.65 26.14 -7.65
C GLY A 15 -13.61 26.92 -6.83
N ARG A 16 -12.37 26.46 -6.77
CA ARG A 16 -11.28 27.02 -5.94
C ARG A 16 -10.23 27.79 -6.74
N GLY A 17 -10.26 27.67 -8.06
CA GLY A 17 -9.28 28.27 -8.97
C GLY A 17 -8.25 27.26 -9.47
N ALA A 18 -7.24 27.77 -10.18
CA ALA A 18 -6.20 26.94 -10.77
C ALA A 18 -5.28 26.32 -9.72
N LEU A 19 -4.81 25.10 -9.98
CA LEU A 19 -3.72 24.48 -9.23
C LEU A 19 -2.43 25.30 -9.43
N SER A 20 -1.51 25.20 -8.46
CA SER A 20 -0.18 25.75 -8.62
C SER A 20 0.56 25.05 -9.79
N PRO A 21 1.55 25.69 -10.43
CA PRO A 21 2.23 25.12 -11.58
C PRO A 21 2.80 23.70 -11.34
N TRP A 22 3.34 23.45 -10.15
CA TRP A 22 3.85 22.12 -9.80
C TRP A 22 2.72 21.09 -9.70
N PHE A 23 1.62 21.42 -9.01
CA PHE A 23 0.48 20.50 -8.87
C PHE A 23 -0.20 20.23 -10.21
N ALA A 24 -0.36 21.24 -11.07
CA ALA A 24 -0.94 21.07 -12.38
C ALA A 24 -0.09 20.13 -13.26
N SER A 25 1.23 20.34 -13.28
CA SER A 25 2.19 19.49 -14.01
C SER A 25 2.19 18.06 -13.50
N ARG A 26 2.25 17.87 -12.16
CA ARG A 26 2.26 16.54 -11.55
C ARG A 26 0.96 15.78 -11.74
N LEU A 27 -0.19 16.46 -11.65
CA LEU A 27 -1.47 15.82 -11.92
C LEU A 27 -1.55 15.29 -13.35
N ASP A 28 -1.08 16.05 -14.34
CA ASP A 28 -1.04 15.61 -15.74
C ASP A 28 -0.14 14.37 -15.93
N GLU A 29 1.06 14.39 -15.35
CA GLU A 29 1.96 13.23 -15.33
C GLU A 29 1.30 11.99 -14.69
N GLN A 30 0.63 12.18 -13.55
CA GLN A 30 0.00 11.10 -12.79
C GLN A 30 -1.27 10.55 -13.45
N ILE A 31 -2.01 11.37 -14.20
CA ILE A 31 -3.05 10.91 -15.12
C ILE A 31 -2.42 10.02 -16.19
N GLY A 32 -1.30 10.42 -16.78
CA GLY A 32 -0.53 9.61 -17.74
C GLY A 32 -0.06 8.27 -17.17
N LYS A 33 0.33 8.24 -15.90
CA LYS A 33 0.71 7.02 -15.14
C LYS A 33 -0.48 6.18 -14.65
N ARG A 34 -1.72 6.63 -14.88
CA ARG A 34 -2.95 5.98 -14.40
C ARG A 34 -3.08 5.91 -12.87
N HIS A 35 -2.52 6.86 -12.14
CA HIS A 35 -2.82 7.02 -10.71
C HIS A 35 -4.21 7.62 -10.47
N PHE A 36 -4.65 8.50 -11.39
CA PHE A 36 -6.01 8.99 -11.49
C PHE A 36 -6.65 8.34 -12.71
N LEU A 37 -7.44 7.29 -12.47
CA LEU A 37 -7.98 6.45 -13.53
C LEU A 37 -9.05 7.17 -14.35
N PRO A 38 -9.11 6.96 -15.67
CA PRO A 38 -10.20 7.49 -16.48
C PRO A 38 -11.54 6.80 -16.13
N PRO A 39 -12.70 7.42 -16.43
CA PRO A 39 -14.02 6.91 -16.04
C PRO A 39 -14.31 5.45 -16.45
N GLU A 40 -13.84 4.99 -17.60
CA GLU A 40 -14.00 3.61 -18.06
C GLU A 40 -13.28 2.60 -17.16
N ASP A 41 -12.07 2.95 -16.70
CA ASP A 41 -11.28 2.11 -15.78
C ASP A 41 -11.93 2.15 -14.38
N LEU A 42 -12.45 3.30 -13.95
CA LEU A 42 -13.20 3.42 -12.68
C LEU A 42 -14.46 2.56 -12.65
N ARG A 43 -15.20 2.46 -13.76
CA ARG A 43 -16.33 1.53 -13.85
C ARG A 43 -15.88 0.09 -13.60
N ALA A 44 -14.78 -0.33 -14.22
CA ALA A 44 -14.23 -1.66 -14.02
C ALA A 44 -13.76 -1.89 -12.57
N VAL A 45 -13.22 -0.85 -11.91
CA VAL A 45 -12.89 -0.87 -10.46
C VAL A 45 -14.15 -1.09 -9.63
N GLY A 46 -15.21 -0.31 -9.85
CA GLY A 46 -16.46 -0.42 -9.10
C GLY A 46 -17.09 -1.81 -9.24
N GLU A 47 -17.19 -2.31 -10.47
CA GLU A 47 -17.69 -3.67 -10.71
C GLU A 47 -16.83 -4.75 -10.02
N ARG A 48 -15.51 -4.56 -9.99
CA ARG A 48 -14.60 -5.48 -9.30
C ARG A 48 -14.83 -5.43 -7.79
N LEU A 49 -14.95 -4.25 -7.19
CA LEU A 49 -15.25 -4.10 -5.76
C LEU A 49 -16.58 -4.78 -5.41
N VAL A 50 -17.64 -4.56 -6.20
CA VAL A 50 -18.94 -5.22 -6.00
C VAL A 50 -18.81 -6.75 -6.06
N ARG A 51 -18.09 -7.28 -7.06
CA ARG A 51 -17.83 -8.72 -7.17
C ARG A 51 -17.07 -9.25 -5.96
N GLN A 52 -16.03 -8.55 -5.52
CA GLN A 52 -15.21 -8.92 -4.36
C GLN A 52 -16.01 -8.91 -3.05
N LEU A 53 -16.89 -7.93 -2.84
CA LEU A 53 -17.79 -7.88 -1.69
C LEU A 53 -18.82 -9.03 -1.73
N ALA A 54 -19.34 -9.37 -2.91
CA ALA A 54 -20.25 -10.50 -3.07
C ALA A 54 -19.53 -11.84 -2.80
N ASP A 55 -18.29 -11.98 -3.23
CA ASP A 55 -17.44 -13.14 -2.94
C ASP A 55 -17.14 -13.27 -1.45
N TYR A 56 -16.76 -12.17 -0.80
CA TYR A 56 -16.54 -12.13 0.65
C TYR A 56 -17.77 -12.62 1.42
N ARG A 57 -18.95 -12.09 1.08
CA ARG A 57 -20.23 -12.50 1.66
C ARG A 57 -20.49 -14.00 1.51
N ARG A 58 -20.33 -14.53 0.30
CA ARG A 58 -20.58 -15.95 0.02
C ARG A 58 -19.62 -16.88 0.76
N GLN A 59 -18.35 -16.50 0.85
CA GLN A 59 -17.30 -17.33 1.45
C GLN A 59 -17.34 -17.31 2.98
N THR A 60 -17.64 -16.16 3.58
CA THR A 60 -17.72 -16.03 5.05
C THR A 60 -19.08 -16.40 5.62
N GLY A 61 -20.15 -16.32 4.81
CA GLY A 61 -21.53 -16.44 5.29
C GLY A 61 -22.07 -15.19 5.99
N VAL A 62 -21.27 -14.12 6.13
CA VAL A 62 -21.71 -12.85 6.70
C VAL A 62 -22.36 -12.00 5.60
N SER A 63 -23.65 -11.69 5.77
CA SER A 63 -24.44 -10.99 4.76
C SER A 63 -25.10 -9.70 5.23
N VAL A 64 -24.84 -9.28 6.47
CA VAL A 64 -25.38 -8.05 7.06
C VAL A 64 -24.23 -7.09 7.36
N ALA A 65 -24.36 -5.86 6.86
CA ALA A 65 -23.46 -4.76 7.15
C ALA A 65 -24.20 -3.65 7.89
N VAL A 66 -23.66 -3.24 9.03
CA VAL A 66 -24.12 -2.11 9.83
C VAL A 66 -23.15 -0.95 9.61
N LEU A 67 -23.67 0.26 9.34
CA LEU A 67 -22.81 1.44 9.18
C LEU A 67 -23.47 2.73 9.64
N GLY A 68 -22.64 3.68 10.06
CA GLY A 68 -23.05 5.04 10.38
C GLY A 68 -23.24 5.86 9.12
N MET A 69 -24.43 6.45 8.96
CA MET A 69 -24.80 7.30 7.83
C MET A 69 -24.64 8.76 8.25
N SER A 70 -23.45 9.31 8.03
CA SER A 70 -23.07 10.66 8.50
C SER A 70 -23.64 11.81 7.66
N GLY A 71 -24.21 11.50 6.48
CA GLY A 71 -24.57 12.50 5.47
C GLY A 71 -23.38 12.98 4.63
N GLY A 72 -22.22 12.33 4.80
CA GLY A 72 -21.05 12.48 3.94
C GLY A 72 -20.98 11.41 2.84
N VAL A 73 -20.19 11.69 1.81
CA VAL A 73 -20.06 10.85 0.62
C VAL A 73 -19.54 9.44 0.90
N ASP A 74 -18.61 9.28 1.85
CA ASP A 74 -17.91 8.01 2.03
C ASP A 74 -18.83 6.92 2.59
N SER A 75 -19.65 7.28 3.58
CA SER A 75 -20.67 6.37 4.13
C SER A 75 -21.72 5.98 3.08
N ALA A 76 -22.14 6.94 2.25
CA ALA A 76 -23.14 6.70 1.22
C ALA A 76 -22.63 5.79 0.10
N VAL A 77 -21.40 5.99 -0.39
CA VAL A 77 -20.82 5.12 -1.41
C VAL A 77 -20.53 3.72 -0.85
N THR A 78 -20.11 3.63 0.42
CA THR A 78 -19.92 2.34 1.10
C THR A 78 -21.23 1.55 1.15
N ALA A 79 -22.33 2.19 1.56
CA ALA A 79 -23.66 1.57 1.55
C ALA A 79 -24.07 1.14 0.13
N ALA A 80 -23.85 2.00 -0.87
CA ALA A 80 -24.25 1.73 -2.24
C ALA A 80 -23.51 0.52 -2.84
N LEU A 81 -22.20 0.40 -2.62
CA LEU A 81 -21.40 -0.74 -3.09
C LEU A 81 -21.79 -2.05 -2.39
N LEU A 82 -22.04 -2.02 -1.07
CA LEU A 82 -22.52 -3.19 -0.33
C LEU A 82 -23.91 -3.63 -0.82
N LYS A 83 -24.81 -2.66 -1.06
CA LYS A 83 -26.15 -2.93 -1.61
C LYS A 83 -26.07 -3.54 -3.01
N ALA A 84 -25.20 -3.01 -3.87
CA ALA A 84 -24.94 -3.57 -5.20
C ALA A 84 -24.35 -4.99 -5.15
N ALA A 85 -23.62 -5.32 -4.08
CA ALA A 85 -23.12 -6.67 -3.79
C ALA A 85 -24.14 -7.57 -3.07
N ASP A 86 -25.41 -7.13 -3.00
CA ASP A 86 -26.54 -7.85 -2.44
C ASP A 86 -26.42 -8.11 -0.91
N TRP A 87 -25.71 -7.24 -0.20
CA TRP A 87 -25.71 -7.25 1.27
C TRP A 87 -27.02 -6.66 1.81
N ARG A 88 -27.46 -7.18 2.97
CA ARG A 88 -28.44 -6.44 3.80
C ARG A 88 -27.67 -5.33 4.51
N VAL A 89 -28.02 -4.09 4.20
CA VAL A 89 -27.35 -2.90 4.74
C VAL A 89 -28.31 -2.20 5.71
N VAL A 90 -27.87 -2.00 6.95
CA VAL A 90 -28.60 -1.26 7.99
C VAL A 90 -27.86 0.02 8.32
N GLY A 91 -28.41 1.16 7.89
CA GLY A 91 -27.86 2.49 8.10
C GLY A 91 -28.33 3.11 9.40
N TYR A 92 -27.41 3.71 10.16
CA TYR A 92 -27.70 4.41 11.41
C TYR A 92 -27.36 5.88 11.32
N THR A 93 -28.32 6.77 11.56
CA THR A 93 -28.02 8.19 11.81
C THR A 93 -27.89 8.43 13.32
N MET A 94 -26.72 8.91 13.74
CA MET A 94 -26.33 9.04 15.15
C MET A 94 -25.79 10.44 15.47
N PRO A 95 -26.65 11.48 15.47
CA PRO A 95 -26.20 12.83 15.72
C PRO A 95 -25.68 13.01 17.15
N ILE A 96 -24.67 13.86 17.30
CA ILE A 96 -24.20 14.36 18.58
C ILE A 96 -23.93 15.85 18.44
N GLU A 97 -24.89 16.68 18.85
CA GLU A 97 -24.78 18.16 18.85
C GLU A 97 -24.15 18.73 17.56
N GLN A 98 -24.58 18.21 16.41
CA GLN A 98 -24.07 18.57 15.07
C GLN A 98 -25.13 19.28 14.24
N ASN A 99 -24.76 19.78 13.06
CA ASN A 99 -25.70 20.45 12.16
C ASN A 99 -26.81 19.46 11.72
N PRO A 100 -28.11 19.78 11.94
CA PRO A 100 -29.22 18.93 11.51
C PRO A 100 -29.19 18.55 10.02
N GLU A 101 -28.70 19.44 9.14
CA GLU A 101 -28.60 19.18 7.70
C GLU A 101 -27.71 17.98 7.37
N GLU A 102 -26.69 17.69 8.18
CA GLU A 102 -25.84 16.50 7.99
C GLU A 102 -26.65 15.23 8.25
N THR A 103 -27.47 15.25 9.30
CA THR A 103 -28.36 14.13 9.65
C THR A 103 -29.42 13.93 8.57
N GLU A 104 -30.03 15.00 8.08
CA GLU A 104 -31.02 14.96 6.99
C GLU A 104 -30.43 14.35 5.72
N ARG A 105 -29.21 14.74 5.32
CA ARG A 105 -28.53 14.11 4.17
C ARG A 105 -28.27 12.62 4.39
N GLY A 106 -27.94 12.22 5.62
CA GLY A 106 -27.77 10.80 5.98
C GLY A 106 -29.06 10.00 5.79
N VAL A 107 -30.20 10.56 6.19
CA VAL A 107 -31.54 9.98 5.98
C VAL A 107 -31.87 9.91 4.48
N GLU A 108 -31.69 11.01 3.75
CA GLU A 108 -31.91 11.11 2.30
C GLU A 108 -31.12 10.04 1.53
N ALA A 109 -29.85 9.82 1.90
CA ALA A 109 -29.02 8.78 1.30
C ALA A 109 -29.55 7.36 1.61
N CYS A 110 -30.07 7.11 2.82
CA CYS A 110 -30.68 5.82 3.15
C CYS A 110 -31.94 5.55 2.32
N GLU A 111 -32.80 6.55 2.17
CA GLU A 111 -34.03 6.46 1.38
C GLU A 111 -33.72 6.23 -0.10
N ALA A 112 -32.80 7.01 -0.68
CA ALA A 112 -32.41 6.90 -2.07
C ALA A 112 -31.80 5.53 -2.42
N LEU A 113 -31.04 4.94 -1.50
CA LEU A 113 -30.39 3.63 -1.69
C LEU A 113 -31.27 2.44 -1.25
N GLY A 114 -32.47 2.69 -0.71
CA GLY A 114 -33.38 1.65 -0.21
C GLY A 114 -32.76 0.82 0.93
N LEU A 115 -32.17 1.49 1.91
CA LEU A 115 -31.55 0.88 3.09
C LEU A 115 -32.57 0.73 4.23
N GLU A 116 -32.36 -0.25 5.10
CA GLU A 116 -33.01 -0.24 6.42
C GLU A 116 -32.37 0.88 7.24
N HIS A 117 -33.16 1.81 7.77
CA HIS A 117 -32.68 2.99 8.47
C HIS A 117 -33.16 3.04 9.91
N LEU A 118 -32.23 3.31 10.83
CA LEU A 118 -32.51 3.54 12.24
C LEU A 118 -31.85 4.84 12.71
N HIS A 119 -32.49 5.51 13.67
CA HIS A 119 -32.04 6.79 14.19
C HIS A 119 -31.90 6.73 15.71
N ILE A 120 -30.80 7.28 16.23
CA ILE A 120 -30.58 7.43 17.67
C ILE A 120 -29.75 8.69 17.95
N ASP A 121 -30.33 9.67 18.64
CA ASP A 121 -29.59 10.84 19.12
C ASP A 121 -28.72 10.44 20.33
N LEU A 122 -27.41 10.66 20.21
CA LEU A 122 -26.43 10.31 21.24
C LEU A 122 -25.97 11.53 22.07
N SER A 123 -26.57 12.71 21.87
CA SER A 123 -26.24 13.97 22.54
C SER A 123 -26.30 13.86 24.07
N ASP A 124 -27.34 13.23 24.63
CA ASP A 124 -27.46 13.06 26.08
C ASP A 124 -26.36 12.18 26.65
N THR A 125 -26.12 11.01 26.05
CA THR A 125 -25.05 10.09 26.47
C THR A 125 -23.68 10.75 26.36
N TYR A 126 -23.46 11.53 25.30
CA TYR A 126 -22.25 12.32 25.12
C TYR A 126 -22.05 13.34 26.25
N ARG A 127 -23.08 14.16 26.56
CA ARG A 127 -23.00 15.15 27.65
C ARG A 127 -22.70 14.51 29.00
N HIS A 128 -23.35 13.39 29.31
CA HIS A 128 -23.07 12.63 30.54
C HIS A 128 -21.64 12.09 30.57
N THR A 129 -21.17 11.52 29.46
CA THR A 129 -19.81 10.95 29.36
C THR A 129 -18.75 12.03 29.53
N VAL A 130 -18.88 13.16 28.82
CA VAL A 130 -17.96 14.29 28.94
C VAL A 130 -18.02 14.91 30.34
N GLY A 131 -19.22 15.06 30.91
CA GLY A 131 -19.39 15.54 32.28
C GLY A 131 -18.71 14.65 33.32
N ALA A 132 -18.82 13.33 33.19
CA ALA A 132 -18.15 12.38 34.07
C ALA A 132 -16.62 12.46 33.94
N LEU A 133 -16.08 12.58 32.72
CA LEU A 133 -14.66 12.79 32.48
C LEU A 133 -14.17 14.13 33.05
N GLY A 134 -15.06 15.11 33.19
CA GLY A 134 -14.82 16.37 33.90
C GLY A 134 -14.38 16.20 35.36
N GLY A 135 -14.72 15.07 36.00
CA GLY A 135 -14.24 14.74 37.34
C GLY A 135 -12.74 14.41 37.41
N LEU A 136 -12.13 13.98 36.29
CA LEU A 136 -10.68 13.79 36.16
C LEU A 136 -9.98 15.05 35.67
N ASP A 137 -10.64 15.80 34.80
CA ASP A 137 -10.12 17.03 34.20
C ASP A 137 -11.25 18.06 34.01
N PRO A 138 -11.37 19.03 34.93
CA PRO A 138 -12.43 20.02 34.90
C PRO A 138 -12.45 20.92 33.67
N SER A 139 -11.36 20.98 32.89
CA SER A 139 -11.29 21.79 31.67
C SER A 139 -12.01 21.15 30.48
N LEU A 140 -12.09 19.81 30.43
CA LEU A 140 -12.60 19.08 29.27
C LEU A 140 -14.05 19.45 28.89
N PRO A 141 -15.01 19.64 29.83
CA PRO A 141 -16.39 19.96 29.44
C PRO A 141 -16.57 21.40 28.97
N VAL A 142 -15.67 22.33 29.36
CA VAL A 142 -15.89 23.78 29.24
C VAL A 142 -14.90 24.50 28.34
N SER A 143 -13.66 24.03 28.25
CA SER A 143 -12.63 24.68 27.44
C SER A 143 -12.89 24.46 25.96
N ASP A 144 -12.73 25.49 25.15
CA ASP A 144 -12.80 25.40 23.69
C ASP A 144 -11.41 25.37 23.02
N ASP A 145 -10.38 25.03 23.77
CA ASP A 145 -9.05 24.86 23.21
C ASP A 145 -8.97 23.64 22.28
N GLY A 146 -8.06 23.69 21.30
CA GLY A 146 -7.91 22.65 20.27
C GLY A 146 -7.72 21.21 20.82
N PRO A 147 -6.88 20.99 21.85
CA PRO A 147 -6.73 19.67 22.45
C PRO A 147 -8.02 19.12 23.08
N GLU A 148 -8.76 19.97 23.79
CA GLU A 148 -10.02 19.62 24.46
C GLU A 148 -11.12 19.34 23.43
N ARG A 149 -11.22 20.15 22.36
CA ARG A 149 -12.09 19.85 21.20
C ARG A 149 -11.77 18.49 20.59
N THR A 150 -10.49 18.18 20.38
CA THR A 150 -10.05 16.89 19.83
C THR A 150 -10.44 15.73 20.75
N ARG A 151 -10.26 15.88 22.06
CA ARG A 151 -10.66 14.87 23.05
C ARG A 151 -12.17 14.63 23.02
N ARG A 152 -12.98 15.69 22.97
CA ARG A 152 -14.44 15.60 22.84
C ARG A 152 -14.87 14.95 21.52
N GLY A 153 -14.24 15.32 20.40
CA GLY A 153 -14.44 14.67 19.10
C GLY A 153 -14.17 13.16 19.15
N ASN A 154 -13.08 12.75 19.78
CA ASN A 154 -12.77 11.32 19.95
C ASN A 154 -13.82 10.57 20.79
N VAL A 155 -14.46 11.22 21.77
CA VAL A 155 -15.59 10.64 22.53
C VAL A 155 -16.80 10.45 21.61
N ARG A 156 -17.12 11.44 20.77
CA ARG A 156 -18.22 11.34 19.78
C ARG A 156 -18.03 10.13 18.86
N ALA A 157 -16.85 10.00 18.26
CA ALA A 157 -16.51 8.88 17.38
C ALA A 157 -16.69 7.52 18.09
N ARG A 158 -16.23 7.40 19.34
CA ARG A 158 -16.32 6.15 20.12
C ARG A 158 -17.73 5.79 20.58
N LEU A 159 -18.58 6.78 20.86
CA LEU A 159 -19.98 6.51 21.18
C LEU A 159 -20.73 5.96 19.97
N ARG A 160 -20.46 6.51 18.78
CA ARG A 160 -20.98 5.97 17.51
C ARG A 160 -20.46 4.54 17.27
N MET A 161 -19.16 4.31 17.48
CA MET A 161 -18.54 2.99 17.38
C MET A 161 -19.22 1.95 18.28
N ILE A 162 -19.36 2.25 19.58
CA ILE A 162 -20.02 1.34 20.55
C ILE A 162 -21.43 0.99 20.08
N THR A 163 -22.17 1.98 19.59
CA THR A 163 -23.52 1.79 19.07
C THR A 163 -23.52 0.87 17.85
N LEU A 164 -22.64 1.10 16.87
CA LEU A 164 -22.57 0.28 15.66
C LEU A 164 -22.17 -1.16 15.93
N TYR A 165 -21.19 -1.41 16.80
CA TYR A 165 -20.75 -2.77 17.13
C TYR A 165 -21.80 -3.56 17.93
N ASP A 166 -22.51 -2.90 18.85
CA ASP A 166 -23.68 -3.51 19.51
C ASP A 166 -24.73 -3.96 18.49
N GLN A 167 -25.05 -3.08 17.54
CA GLN A 167 -26.05 -3.38 16.52
C GLN A 167 -25.56 -4.42 15.51
N ALA A 168 -24.29 -4.40 15.10
CA ALA A 168 -23.71 -5.45 14.27
C ALA A 168 -23.87 -6.83 14.91
N HIS A 169 -23.61 -6.94 16.21
CA HIS A 169 -23.82 -8.19 16.95
C HIS A 169 -25.30 -8.61 16.99
N ARG A 170 -26.22 -7.66 17.26
CA ARG A 170 -27.67 -7.92 17.23
C ARG A 170 -28.13 -8.52 15.90
N TRP A 171 -27.54 -8.10 14.79
CA TRP A 171 -27.90 -8.56 13.45
C TRP A 171 -27.09 -9.77 12.95
N GLY A 172 -26.12 -10.27 13.73
CA GLY A 172 -25.18 -11.29 13.27
C GLY A 172 -24.34 -10.82 12.08
N GLY A 173 -24.09 -9.52 12.00
CA GLY A 173 -23.35 -8.87 10.92
C GLY A 173 -22.01 -8.30 11.37
N LEU A 174 -21.48 -7.40 10.56
CA LEU A 174 -20.25 -6.66 10.82
C LEU A 174 -20.45 -5.15 10.70
N VAL A 175 -19.50 -4.37 11.21
CA VAL A 175 -19.47 -2.93 10.98
C VAL A 175 -18.71 -2.64 9.69
N ALA A 176 -19.33 -1.96 8.73
CA ALA A 176 -18.62 -1.51 7.54
C ALA A 176 -17.89 -0.19 7.81
N SER A 177 -16.59 -0.17 7.51
CA SER A 177 -15.73 1.00 7.54
C SER A 177 -15.97 1.87 6.32
N THR A 178 -15.87 3.18 6.50
CA THR A 178 -16.15 4.17 5.44
C THR A 178 -14.92 5.00 5.09
N ASP A 179 -13.76 4.71 5.66
CA ASP A 179 -12.53 5.44 5.37
C ASP A 179 -12.02 5.12 3.97
N ASN A 180 -11.35 6.10 3.36
CA ASN A 180 -10.80 6.05 2.00
C ASN A 180 -9.26 6.14 2.02
N PHE A 181 -8.61 5.98 0.86
CA PHE A 181 -7.15 5.93 0.76
C PHE A 181 -6.49 7.24 1.23
N SER A 182 -7.09 8.36 0.89
CA SER A 182 -6.61 9.69 1.24
C SER A 182 -6.64 9.90 2.75
N GLU A 183 -7.76 9.53 3.39
CA GLU A 183 -7.92 9.56 4.84
C GLU A 183 -6.94 8.61 5.51
N LEU A 184 -6.82 7.36 5.02
CA LEU A 184 -5.87 6.33 5.48
C LEU A 184 -4.43 6.88 5.50
N GLY A 185 -3.99 7.47 4.39
CA GLY A 185 -2.70 8.14 4.31
C GLY A 185 -2.56 9.23 5.36
N ALA A 186 -3.58 10.08 5.49
CA ALA A 186 -3.57 11.24 6.38
C ALA A 186 -3.62 10.88 7.88
N GLY A 187 -4.04 9.66 8.24
CA GLY A 187 -4.30 9.34 9.64
C GLY A 187 -5.53 10.07 10.18
N PHE A 188 -6.47 10.44 9.30
CA PHE A 188 -7.62 11.29 9.58
C PHE A 188 -8.81 10.53 10.17
N TRP A 189 -8.58 9.83 11.28
CA TRP A 189 -9.65 9.14 12.02
C TRP A 189 -9.30 8.95 13.49
N THR A 190 -10.32 8.61 14.27
CA THR A 190 -10.18 8.17 15.66
C THR A 190 -9.87 6.68 15.71
N LEU A 191 -8.72 6.30 16.27
CA LEU A 191 -8.44 4.88 16.53
C LEU A 191 -9.50 4.29 17.46
N HIS A 192 -10.04 3.14 17.04
CA HIS A 192 -11.18 2.49 17.69
C HIS A 192 -12.42 3.39 17.77
N GLY A 193 -12.64 4.22 16.75
CA GLY A 193 -13.81 5.05 16.57
C GLY A 193 -14.45 4.78 15.21
N ASP A 194 -13.99 5.49 14.19
CA ASP A 194 -14.66 5.57 12.89
C ASP A 194 -14.45 4.34 11.98
N VAL A 195 -13.65 3.36 12.43
CA VAL A 195 -13.20 2.21 11.63
C VAL A 195 -13.99 0.94 11.97
N GLY A 196 -14.43 0.23 10.93
CA GLY A 196 -15.17 -1.04 11.00
C GLY A 196 -14.32 -2.29 10.70
N ASP A 197 -14.99 -3.42 10.52
CA ASP A 197 -14.40 -4.75 10.25
C ASP A 197 -14.02 -4.96 8.78
N LEU A 198 -14.82 -4.38 7.86
CA LEU A 198 -14.65 -4.47 6.41
C LEU A 198 -14.62 -3.06 5.83
N ALA A 199 -13.65 -2.72 4.99
CA ALA A 199 -13.47 -1.38 4.44
C ALA A 199 -13.60 -1.35 2.90
N PRO A 200 -14.84 -1.30 2.34
CA PRO A 200 -15.08 -1.42 0.90
C PRO A 200 -14.43 -0.35 0.03
N VAL A 201 -14.13 0.83 0.60
CA VAL A 201 -13.67 2.00 -0.15
C VAL A 201 -12.31 2.53 0.29
N GLN A 202 -11.62 1.84 1.21
CA GLN A 202 -10.32 2.25 1.75
C GLN A 202 -9.22 2.34 0.69
N SER A 203 -9.36 1.66 -0.45
CA SER A 203 -8.43 1.77 -1.56
C SER A 203 -8.71 2.96 -2.50
N LEU A 204 -9.81 3.69 -2.32
CA LEU A 204 -10.26 4.71 -3.26
C LEU A 204 -9.81 6.13 -2.85
N LEU A 205 -9.49 6.97 -3.82
CA LEU A 205 -9.11 8.37 -3.62
C LEU A 205 -10.32 9.25 -3.26
N LYS A 206 -10.19 10.06 -2.21
CA LYS A 206 -11.22 11.02 -1.80
C LYS A 206 -11.43 12.13 -2.82
N SER A 207 -10.38 12.53 -3.53
CA SER A 207 -10.46 13.61 -4.52
C SER A 207 -11.19 13.22 -5.81
N TRP A 208 -11.19 11.94 -6.19
CA TRP A 208 -11.60 11.51 -7.51
C TRP A 208 -12.54 10.31 -7.50
N GLU A 209 -12.05 9.18 -6.96
CA GLU A 209 -12.73 7.90 -7.11
C GLU A 209 -13.98 7.80 -6.22
N ILE A 210 -13.92 8.30 -4.98
CA ILE A 210 -15.07 8.34 -4.06
C ILE A 210 -16.27 9.11 -4.66
N PRO A 211 -16.14 10.40 -5.05
CA PRO A 211 -17.27 11.14 -5.62
C PRO A 211 -17.73 10.58 -6.98
N TRP A 212 -16.80 10.03 -7.77
CA TRP A 212 -17.16 9.38 -9.04
C TRP A 212 -18.02 8.13 -8.81
N MET A 213 -17.61 7.26 -7.87
CA MET A 213 -18.36 6.07 -7.49
C MET A 213 -19.71 6.43 -6.86
N ALA A 214 -19.76 7.46 -6.02
CA ALA A 214 -21.01 7.93 -5.44
C ALA A 214 -22.04 8.28 -6.54
N ARG A 215 -21.61 9.03 -7.56
CA ARG A 215 -22.46 9.37 -8.70
C ARG A 215 -22.89 8.13 -9.50
N GLU A 216 -21.98 7.20 -9.79
CA GLU A 216 -22.27 6.00 -10.59
C GLU A 216 -23.22 5.02 -9.86
N TYR A 217 -23.11 4.92 -8.52
CA TYR A 217 -23.87 3.97 -7.70
C TYR A 217 -25.12 4.59 -7.04
N GLY A 218 -25.63 5.70 -7.58
CA GLY A 218 -26.94 6.24 -7.21
C GLY A 218 -27.00 7.02 -5.90
N VAL A 219 -25.86 7.48 -5.38
CA VAL A 219 -25.83 8.37 -4.21
C VAL A 219 -26.38 9.76 -4.63
N PRO A 220 -27.26 10.38 -3.82
CA PRO A 220 -27.81 11.71 -4.14
C PRO A 220 -26.73 12.77 -4.36
N GLU A 221 -26.94 13.64 -5.37
CA GLU A 221 -26.00 14.71 -5.73
C GLU A 221 -25.67 15.65 -4.58
N ARG A 222 -26.67 15.97 -3.76
CA ARG A 222 -26.50 16.78 -2.55
C ARG A 222 -25.49 16.18 -1.58
N THR A 223 -25.36 14.85 -1.54
CA THR A 223 -24.44 14.14 -0.64
C THR A 223 -22.99 14.21 -1.15
N TRP A 224 -22.74 13.87 -2.41
CA TRP A 224 -21.37 13.85 -2.92
C TRP A 224 -20.82 15.24 -3.31
N ARG A 225 -21.68 16.24 -3.52
CA ARG A 225 -21.26 17.66 -3.63
C ARG A 225 -21.12 18.39 -2.29
N ALA A 226 -21.68 17.88 -1.20
CA ALA A 226 -21.58 18.51 0.13
C ALA A 226 -20.11 18.69 0.55
N LYS A 227 -19.76 19.89 1.03
CA LYS A 227 -18.40 20.19 1.53
C LYS A 227 -18.00 19.15 2.59
N PRO A 228 -16.81 18.53 2.51
CA PRO A 228 -16.31 17.65 3.57
C PRO A 228 -16.27 18.39 4.91
N THR A 229 -16.89 17.81 5.93
CA THR A 229 -16.91 18.34 7.30
C THR A 229 -16.22 17.34 8.20
N ASP A 230 -15.58 17.83 9.27
CA ASP A 230 -14.87 16.97 10.20
C ASP A 230 -15.79 16.14 11.10
N GLY A 231 -17.12 16.35 11.02
CA GLY A 231 -18.17 15.64 11.77
C GLY A 231 -18.03 15.66 13.29
N LEU A 232 -17.03 16.36 13.81
CA LEU A 232 -16.53 16.29 15.19
C LEU A 232 -16.37 17.69 15.81
N GLY A 233 -16.40 18.75 15.00
CA GLY A 233 -16.31 20.14 15.46
C GLY A 233 -14.92 20.53 15.93
N ILE A 234 -13.87 19.97 15.34
CA ILE A 234 -12.47 20.19 15.74
C ILE A 234 -11.88 21.42 15.02
N GLY A 235 -12.30 21.68 13.77
CA GLY A 235 -11.89 22.80 12.93
C GLY A 235 -12.90 23.15 11.82
N GLU A 236 -12.46 23.95 10.83
CA GLU A 236 -13.32 24.46 9.73
C GLU A 236 -13.61 23.44 8.59
N GLY A 237 -13.20 22.18 8.79
CA GLY A 237 -13.33 21.05 7.85
C GLY A 237 -12.04 20.23 7.69
N ASP A 238 -12.13 19.12 6.98
CA ASP A 238 -11.05 18.11 6.86
C ASP A 238 -9.77 18.68 6.26
N GLU A 239 -9.90 19.38 5.14
CA GLU A 239 -8.77 19.94 4.39
C GLU A 239 -8.04 21.04 5.16
N ALA A 240 -8.76 21.79 6.01
CA ALA A 240 -8.14 22.78 6.89
C ALA A 240 -7.27 22.08 7.96
N GLN A 241 -7.71 20.93 8.47
CA GLN A 241 -6.92 20.11 9.40
C GLN A 241 -5.80 19.33 8.71
N ILE A 242 -5.98 18.94 7.45
CA ILE A 242 -4.95 18.32 6.61
C ILE A 242 -3.87 19.34 6.25
N GLY A 243 -4.25 20.60 6.01
CA GLY A 243 -3.39 21.66 5.50
C GLY A 243 -3.18 21.63 3.98
N ALA A 244 -4.00 20.86 3.27
CA ALA A 244 -4.04 20.73 1.81
C ALA A 244 -5.44 20.27 1.39
N THR A 245 -5.83 20.55 0.15
CA THR A 245 -7.03 19.93 -0.44
C THR A 245 -6.82 18.43 -0.62
N TYR A 246 -7.90 17.65 -0.74
CA TYR A 246 -7.77 16.22 -1.01
C TYR A 246 -7.06 15.93 -2.34
N LEU A 247 -7.25 16.77 -3.37
CA LEU A 247 -6.55 16.60 -4.64
C LEU A 247 -5.05 16.86 -4.49
N GLU A 248 -4.66 17.94 -3.82
CA GLU A 248 -3.25 18.22 -3.52
C GLU A 248 -2.63 17.12 -2.64
N TRP A 249 -3.38 16.60 -1.67
CA TRP A 249 -2.96 15.48 -0.84
C TRP A 249 -2.68 14.23 -1.69
N ASP A 250 -3.63 13.82 -2.52
CA ASP A 250 -3.51 12.61 -3.35
C ASP A 250 -2.33 12.75 -4.35
N VAL A 251 -2.22 13.92 -5.02
CA VAL A 251 -1.10 14.20 -5.93
C VAL A 251 0.25 14.14 -5.20
N ALA A 252 0.34 14.75 -4.02
CA ALA A 252 1.57 14.75 -3.23
C ALA A 252 1.93 13.34 -2.73
N VAL A 253 0.97 12.55 -2.26
CA VAL A 253 1.22 11.17 -1.81
C VAL A 253 1.76 10.31 -2.95
N PHE A 254 1.15 10.37 -4.13
CA PHE A 254 1.67 9.62 -5.29
C PHE A 254 3.03 10.12 -5.74
N ALA A 255 3.28 11.43 -5.72
CA ALA A 255 4.60 11.97 -6.05
C ALA A 255 5.68 11.44 -5.10
N VAL A 256 5.38 11.38 -3.79
CA VAL A 256 6.29 10.79 -2.79
C VAL A 256 6.51 9.31 -3.04
N MET A 257 5.46 8.55 -3.36
CA MET A 257 5.58 7.12 -3.71
C MET A 257 6.47 6.91 -4.93
N ASP A 258 6.28 7.69 -5.98
CA ASP A 258 7.10 7.64 -7.20
C ASP A 258 8.57 7.95 -6.90
N ALA A 259 8.84 8.98 -6.10
CA ALA A 259 10.20 9.34 -5.72
C ALA A 259 10.89 8.21 -4.93
N LEU A 260 10.18 7.56 -4.01
CA LEU A 260 10.70 6.42 -3.24
C LEU A 260 10.89 5.16 -4.09
N GLN A 261 10.06 4.95 -5.12
CA GLN A 261 10.26 3.86 -6.07
C GLN A 261 11.49 4.09 -6.96
N GLN A 262 11.78 5.34 -7.31
CA GLN A 262 12.96 5.72 -8.09
C GLN A 262 14.24 5.67 -7.26
N ASP A 263 14.21 6.17 -6.02
CA ASP A 263 15.32 6.08 -5.07
C ASP A 263 14.87 5.47 -3.72
N PRO A 264 15.05 4.14 -3.55
CA PRO A 264 14.70 3.46 -2.30
C PRO A 264 15.50 3.93 -1.06
N ARG A 265 16.57 4.71 -1.24
CA ARG A 265 17.39 5.25 -0.13
C ARG A 265 17.04 6.69 0.21
N LEU A 266 16.08 7.30 -0.51
CA LEU A 266 15.68 8.68 -0.30
C LEU A 266 15.20 8.89 1.14
N ALA A 267 15.87 9.78 1.85
CA ALA A 267 15.48 10.13 3.21
C ALA A 267 14.27 11.07 3.20
N ALA A 268 13.43 10.96 4.22
CA ALA A 268 12.20 11.77 4.32
C ALA A 268 12.46 13.29 4.28
N ALA A 269 13.63 13.74 4.77
CA ALA A 269 14.02 15.15 4.76
C ALA A 269 14.33 15.69 3.35
N ASP A 270 14.75 14.82 2.43
CA ASP A 270 15.18 15.19 1.08
C ASP A 270 14.04 15.09 0.05
N ILE A 271 12.88 14.55 0.46
CA ILE A 271 11.69 14.40 -0.39
C ILE A 271 11.30 15.71 -1.11
N PRO A 272 11.19 16.87 -0.43
CA PRO A 272 10.81 18.11 -1.12
C PRO A 272 11.79 18.45 -2.26
N ALA A 273 13.09 18.32 -2.02
CA ALA A 273 14.10 18.61 -3.03
C ALA A 273 14.05 17.61 -4.19
N ALA A 274 13.91 16.32 -3.88
CA ALA A 274 13.75 15.28 -4.90
C ALA A 274 12.50 15.48 -5.78
N LEU A 275 11.46 16.11 -5.24
CA LEU A 275 10.23 16.42 -5.97
C LEU A 275 10.28 17.70 -6.80
N GLY A 276 11.32 18.53 -6.64
CA GLY A 276 11.49 19.78 -7.39
C GLY A 276 10.44 20.83 -7.05
N VAL A 277 10.09 20.96 -5.75
CA VAL A 277 9.03 21.90 -5.30
C VAL A 277 9.56 23.29 -4.94
N GLU A 278 10.87 23.54 -5.04
CA GLU A 278 11.53 24.75 -4.52
C GLU A 278 11.00 26.05 -5.15
N ASP A 279 10.68 26.00 -6.44
CA ASP A 279 10.18 27.15 -7.21
C ASP A 279 8.65 27.37 -7.06
N ASP A 280 7.96 26.50 -6.31
CA ASP A 280 6.53 26.59 -6.05
C ASP A 280 6.23 26.61 -4.54
N PRO A 281 6.09 27.82 -3.93
CA PRO A 281 5.88 27.96 -2.48
C PRO A 281 4.61 27.29 -1.95
N VAL A 282 3.59 27.11 -2.80
CA VAL A 282 2.35 26.40 -2.44
C VAL A 282 2.65 24.91 -2.37
N ALA A 283 3.21 24.34 -3.43
CA ALA A 283 3.59 22.92 -3.45
C ALA A 283 4.59 22.57 -2.35
N ALA A 284 5.61 23.41 -2.13
CA ALA A 284 6.60 23.20 -1.08
C ALA A 284 5.97 23.12 0.32
N ARG A 285 4.95 23.94 0.61
CA ARG A 285 4.23 23.91 1.87
C ARG A 285 3.34 22.67 1.99
N SER A 286 2.58 22.37 0.95
CA SER A 286 1.67 21.22 0.93
C SER A 286 2.43 19.90 1.04
N VAL A 287 3.49 19.71 0.25
CA VAL A 287 4.33 18.50 0.31
C VAL A 287 4.99 18.33 1.68
N ARG A 288 5.54 19.39 2.28
CA ARG A 288 6.06 19.31 3.66
C ARG A 288 5.00 18.88 4.65
N THR A 289 3.79 19.45 4.55
CA THR A 289 2.67 19.11 5.42
C THR A 289 2.25 17.65 5.26
N VAL A 290 2.16 17.16 4.02
CA VAL A 290 1.83 15.77 3.69
C VAL A 290 2.86 14.80 4.26
N VAL A 291 4.16 15.03 4.01
CA VAL A 291 5.25 14.18 4.51
C VAL A 291 5.27 14.16 6.04
N ASP A 292 5.15 15.31 6.69
CA ASP A 292 5.10 15.38 8.15
C ASP A 292 3.88 14.64 8.72
N ARG A 293 2.73 14.75 8.06
CA ARG A 293 1.53 14.04 8.48
C ARG A 293 1.68 12.53 8.32
N LEU A 294 2.11 12.05 7.15
CA LEU A 294 2.40 10.64 6.89
C LEU A 294 3.34 10.04 7.95
N ARG A 295 4.37 10.81 8.35
CA ARG A 295 5.35 10.44 9.38
C ARG A 295 4.78 10.47 10.79
N ARG A 296 3.86 11.38 11.12
CA ARG A 296 3.30 11.47 12.49
C ARG A 296 2.15 10.49 12.72
N THR A 297 1.46 10.05 11.66
CA THR A 297 0.27 9.21 11.77
C THR A 297 0.44 7.78 11.30
N TRP A 298 1.66 7.36 10.92
CA TRP A 298 1.91 6.01 10.38
C TRP A 298 1.38 4.88 11.24
N PHE A 299 1.50 5.00 12.57
CA PHE A 299 1.04 3.98 13.51
C PHE A 299 -0.46 3.72 13.41
N LYS A 300 -1.24 4.71 12.95
CA LYS A 300 -2.68 4.53 12.74
C LYS A 300 -2.97 3.55 11.60
N ARG A 301 -2.11 3.48 10.58
CA ARG A 301 -2.24 2.58 9.42
C ARG A 301 -1.89 1.12 9.75
N VAL A 302 -1.29 0.85 10.91
CA VAL A 302 -0.79 -0.47 11.33
C VAL A 302 -1.18 -0.77 12.78
N ASN A 303 -2.46 -0.58 13.12
CA ASN A 303 -2.98 -0.77 14.47
C ASN A 303 -3.68 -2.14 14.61
N PRO A 304 -3.35 -2.96 15.64
CA PRO A 304 -2.32 -2.74 16.64
C PRO A 304 -0.91 -3.01 16.08
N ILE A 305 0.08 -2.29 16.62
CA ILE A 305 1.49 -2.61 16.35
C ILE A 305 1.84 -3.89 17.10
N SER A 306 2.11 -4.95 16.35
CA SER A 306 2.56 -6.24 16.88
C SER A 306 4.07 -6.38 16.71
N LEU A 307 4.78 -6.62 17.80
CA LEU A 307 6.20 -6.94 17.77
C LEU A 307 6.38 -8.44 17.53
N GLU A 308 7.24 -8.82 16.59
CA GLU A 308 7.56 -10.23 16.34
C GLU A 308 8.13 -10.91 17.60
N HIS A 309 7.85 -12.20 17.74
CA HIS A 309 8.42 -12.98 18.83
C HIS A 309 9.93 -13.18 18.60
N PRO A 310 10.79 -12.91 19.60
CA PRO A 310 12.24 -12.80 19.39
C PRO A 310 12.96 -14.11 19.04
N ARG A 311 12.26 -15.25 19.01
CA ARG A 311 12.83 -16.58 18.73
C ARG A 311 12.10 -17.38 17.65
N ASP A 312 10.82 -17.10 17.43
CA ASP A 312 9.95 -17.98 16.63
C ASP A 312 9.04 -17.12 15.77
N ASP A 313 8.74 -17.56 14.55
CA ASP A 313 7.75 -16.92 13.69
C ASP A 313 6.33 -17.45 13.99
N ARG A 314 5.71 -16.92 15.04
CA ARG A 314 4.35 -17.33 15.43
C ARG A 314 3.28 -16.69 14.55
N PHE A 315 3.48 -15.43 14.14
CA PHE A 315 2.52 -14.72 13.32
C PHE A 315 2.48 -15.24 11.89
N GLY A 316 3.62 -15.59 11.30
CA GLY A 316 3.67 -16.21 9.98
C GLY A 316 3.03 -17.60 9.95
N LEU A 317 3.24 -18.43 10.97
CA LEU A 317 2.57 -19.73 11.08
C LEU A 317 1.05 -19.60 11.25
N LEU A 318 0.59 -18.63 12.04
CA LEU A 318 -0.83 -18.34 12.20
C LEU A 318 -1.44 -17.80 10.89
N ASP A 319 -0.76 -16.85 10.24
CA ASP A 319 -1.17 -16.29 8.96
C ASP A 319 -1.28 -17.37 7.88
N MET A 320 -0.32 -18.30 7.83
CA MET A 320 -0.34 -19.44 6.91
C MET A 320 -1.53 -20.37 7.16
N MET A 321 -1.84 -20.66 8.43
CA MET A 321 -3.01 -21.46 8.80
C MET A 321 -4.30 -20.76 8.36
N ASP A 322 -4.44 -19.47 8.66
CA ASP A 322 -5.61 -18.68 8.29
C ASP A 322 -5.76 -18.61 6.78
N ALA A 323 -4.69 -18.27 6.05
CA ALA A 323 -4.66 -18.22 4.60
C ALA A 323 -5.09 -19.54 3.95
N ARG A 324 -4.77 -20.67 4.58
CA ARG A 324 -5.08 -22.01 4.06
C ARG A 324 -6.48 -22.50 4.43
N LEU A 325 -6.98 -22.16 5.61
CA LEU A 325 -8.18 -22.79 6.18
C LEU A 325 -9.38 -21.85 6.29
N PHE A 326 -9.18 -20.56 6.53
CA PHE A 326 -10.24 -19.65 6.98
C PHE A 326 -10.37 -18.37 6.16
N ARG A 327 -9.26 -17.83 5.62
CA ARG A 327 -9.23 -16.54 4.93
C ARG A 327 -9.99 -16.65 3.60
N PRO A 328 -10.98 -15.79 3.36
CA PRO A 328 -11.64 -15.70 2.06
C PRO A 328 -10.62 -15.46 0.94
N ALA A 329 -10.76 -16.15 -0.19
CA ALA A 329 -9.86 -16.04 -1.34
C ALA A 329 -9.74 -14.59 -1.84
N VAL A 330 -10.80 -13.80 -1.70
CA VAL A 330 -10.82 -12.36 -2.04
C VAL A 330 -9.87 -11.51 -1.17
N LEU A 331 -9.53 -11.99 0.04
CA LEU A 331 -8.56 -11.35 0.94
C LEU A 331 -7.16 -11.98 0.86
N VAL A 332 -7.00 -13.08 0.14
CA VAL A 332 -5.68 -13.66 -0.12
C VAL A 332 -4.98 -12.72 -1.08
N ARG A 333 -4.04 -11.92 -0.58
CA ARG A 333 -3.07 -11.27 -1.46
C ARG A 333 -2.34 -12.38 -2.18
N GLU A 334 -2.31 -12.38 -3.52
CA GLU A 334 -1.45 -13.24 -4.34
C GLU A 334 0.03 -12.89 -4.07
N GLY A 335 0.50 -13.18 -2.86
CA GLY A 335 1.86 -12.91 -2.37
C GLY A 335 2.57 -14.18 -1.94
N ALA A 336 1.95 -15.34 -2.13
CA ALA A 336 2.51 -16.62 -1.69
C ALA A 336 3.61 -17.19 -2.63
N ALA A 337 3.93 -16.52 -3.74
CA ALA A 337 5.00 -16.95 -4.65
C ALA A 337 6.27 -16.07 -4.59
N ALA A 338 6.24 -14.92 -3.91
CA ALA A 338 7.35 -13.97 -3.92
C ALA A 338 7.41 -13.20 -2.59
N SER A 339 8.00 -13.83 -1.55
CA SER A 339 8.37 -13.15 -0.31
C SER A 339 9.59 -12.23 -0.54
N PHE A 340 9.46 -11.29 -1.46
CA PHE A 340 10.40 -10.19 -1.63
C PHE A 340 9.78 -8.95 -0.99
N THR A 341 10.50 -8.33 -0.06
CA THR A 341 10.11 -7.02 0.48
C THR A 341 9.94 -6.02 -0.67
N GLY A 342 9.10 -4.99 -0.50
CA GLY A 342 8.79 -4.02 -1.56
C GLY A 342 10.02 -3.38 -2.21
N GLU A 343 11.12 -3.23 -1.46
CA GLU A 343 12.41 -2.76 -1.98
C GLU A 343 13.01 -3.71 -3.04
N ILE A 344 13.04 -5.02 -2.77
CA ILE A 344 13.61 -6.00 -3.70
C ILE A 344 12.74 -6.10 -4.96
N ALA A 345 11.41 -6.05 -4.81
CA ALA A 345 10.50 -6.02 -5.94
C ALA A 345 10.73 -4.78 -6.84
N ALA A 346 10.86 -3.59 -6.24
CA ALA A 346 11.17 -2.36 -6.97
C ALA A 346 12.53 -2.44 -7.70
N LEU A 347 13.57 -2.97 -7.04
CA LEU A 347 14.87 -3.18 -7.67
C LEU A 347 14.82 -4.18 -8.83
N GLY A 348 14.06 -5.27 -8.68
CA GLY A 348 13.83 -6.23 -9.77
C GLY A 348 13.20 -5.58 -10.99
N GLN A 349 12.22 -4.70 -10.78
CA GLN A 349 11.60 -3.90 -11.83
C GLN A 349 12.59 -2.92 -12.49
N GLN A 350 13.43 -2.24 -11.69
CA GLN A 350 14.47 -1.35 -12.22
C GLN A 350 15.46 -2.10 -13.11
N LEU A 351 15.92 -3.29 -12.69
CA LEU A 351 16.81 -4.11 -13.51
C LEU A 351 16.12 -4.58 -14.80
N ALA A 352 14.87 -5.04 -14.71
CA ALA A 352 14.10 -5.44 -15.88
C ALA A 352 13.93 -4.28 -16.88
N GLN A 353 13.67 -3.07 -16.38
CA GLN A 353 13.57 -1.87 -17.23
C GLN A 353 14.92 -1.52 -17.86
N ALA A 354 16.01 -1.50 -17.09
CA ALA A 354 17.34 -1.17 -17.60
C ALA A 354 17.81 -2.16 -18.68
N LEU A 355 17.44 -3.44 -18.55
CA LEU A 355 17.65 -4.48 -19.55
C LEU A 355 16.83 -4.21 -20.82
N ALA A 356 15.55 -3.87 -20.67
CA ALA A 356 14.65 -3.58 -21.78
C ALA A 356 15.11 -2.35 -22.58
N ASP A 357 15.51 -1.28 -21.90
CA ASP A 357 15.98 -0.03 -22.51
C ASP A 357 17.22 -0.22 -23.39
N ARG A 358 18.01 -1.26 -23.10
CA ARG A 358 19.27 -1.58 -23.80
C ARG A 358 19.14 -2.79 -24.74
N ASP A 359 17.95 -3.36 -24.88
CA ASP A 359 17.70 -4.61 -25.63
C ASP A 359 18.65 -5.76 -25.22
N VAL A 360 18.89 -5.88 -23.90
CA VAL A 360 19.75 -6.92 -23.32
C VAL A 360 18.91 -7.92 -22.56
N ARG A 361 19.14 -9.20 -22.82
CA ARG A 361 18.54 -10.27 -22.02
C ARG A 361 19.46 -10.76 -20.90
N LEU A 362 18.88 -11.12 -19.77
CA LEU A 362 19.52 -11.64 -18.57
C LEU A 362 19.36 -13.16 -18.48
N VAL A 363 20.45 -13.84 -18.11
CA VAL A 363 20.42 -15.21 -17.55
C VAL A 363 20.99 -15.20 -16.13
N THR A 364 20.39 -15.94 -15.20
CA THR A 364 20.95 -16.09 -13.84
C THR A 364 21.53 -17.49 -13.62
N ALA A 365 22.55 -17.58 -12.75
CA ALA A 365 23.07 -18.84 -12.23
C ALA A 365 23.15 -18.79 -10.70
N GLU A 366 22.30 -19.54 -10.02
CA GLU A 366 22.01 -19.33 -8.61
C GLU A 366 22.32 -20.57 -7.77
N SER A 367 23.17 -20.41 -6.75
CA SER A 367 23.37 -21.41 -5.70
C SER A 367 22.52 -21.05 -4.48
N CYS A 368 23.06 -20.31 -3.53
CA CYS A 368 22.40 -20.03 -2.24
C CYS A 368 21.10 -19.21 -2.34
N THR A 369 20.84 -18.51 -3.46
CA THR A 369 19.58 -17.81 -3.71
C THR A 369 18.53 -18.67 -4.40
N ALA A 370 18.88 -19.86 -4.89
CA ALA A 370 17.95 -20.88 -5.40
C ALA A 370 16.86 -20.40 -6.39
N GLY A 371 17.19 -19.45 -7.28
CA GLY A 371 16.26 -18.94 -8.30
C GLY A 371 15.49 -17.68 -7.87
N LEU A 372 15.74 -17.17 -6.66
CA LEU A 372 15.06 -15.99 -6.15
C LEU A 372 15.43 -14.71 -6.90
N LEU A 373 16.67 -14.58 -7.42
CA LEU A 373 17.02 -13.44 -8.28
C LEU A 373 16.22 -13.49 -9.59
N ALA A 374 16.15 -14.65 -10.24
CA ALA A 374 15.32 -14.82 -11.43
C ALA A 374 13.84 -14.55 -11.14
N SER A 375 13.31 -15.06 -10.03
CA SER A 375 11.92 -14.81 -9.63
C SER A 375 11.64 -13.33 -9.38
N CYS A 376 12.60 -12.60 -8.82
CA CYS A 376 12.50 -11.16 -8.59
C CYS A 376 12.40 -10.38 -9.92
N VAL A 377 13.23 -10.72 -10.91
CA VAL A 377 13.15 -10.11 -12.25
C VAL A 377 11.89 -10.57 -13.00
N ALA A 378 11.49 -11.83 -12.86
CA ALA A 378 10.30 -12.39 -13.50
C ALA A 378 8.99 -11.71 -13.03
N ALA A 379 8.95 -11.23 -11.78
CA ALA A 379 7.81 -10.51 -11.24
C ALA A 379 7.59 -9.13 -11.87
N ALA A 380 8.59 -8.56 -12.56
CA ALA A 380 8.45 -7.28 -13.22
C ALA A 380 7.52 -7.37 -14.45
N PRO A 381 6.65 -6.37 -14.69
CA PRO A 381 5.86 -6.30 -15.92
C PRO A 381 6.76 -6.38 -17.17
N GLY A 382 6.39 -7.22 -18.13
CA GLY A 382 7.17 -7.40 -19.36
C GLY A 382 8.45 -8.22 -19.22
N SER A 383 8.71 -8.85 -18.07
CA SER A 383 9.92 -9.64 -17.80
C SER A 383 10.25 -10.70 -18.85
N SER A 384 9.24 -11.21 -19.58
CA SER A 384 9.42 -12.16 -20.69
C SER A 384 10.28 -11.63 -21.86
N SER A 385 10.41 -10.31 -22.03
CA SER A 385 11.29 -9.74 -23.05
C SER A 385 12.76 -9.76 -22.64
N VAL A 386 13.04 -9.69 -21.33
CA VAL A 386 14.39 -9.50 -20.77
C VAL A 386 14.95 -10.71 -20.05
N LEU A 387 14.14 -11.61 -19.51
CA LEU A 387 14.62 -12.80 -18.82
C LEU A 387 14.74 -13.98 -19.80
N GLU A 388 15.97 -14.36 -20.15
CA GLU A 388 16.26 -15.49 -21.04
C GLU A 388 16.09 -16.83 -20.31
N GLY A 389 16.48 -16.89 -19.04
CA GLY A 389 16.38 -18.11 -18.25
C GLY A 389 17.16 -18.04 -16.94
N SER A 390 17.15 -19.15 -16.20
CA SER A 390 17.86 -19.30 -14.94
C SER A 390 18.38 -20.72 -14.78
N PHE A 391 19.56 -20.85 -14.19
CA PHE A 391 20.15 -22.12 -13.78
C PHE A 391 20.29 -22.15 -12.26
N VAL A 392 19.54 -23.03 -11.60
CA VAL A 392 19.73 -23.29 -10.17
C VAL A 392 20.74 -24.42 -10.01
N THR A 393 21.96 -24.08 -9.60
CA THR A 393 23.09 -25.02 -9.48
C THR A 393 23.59 -25.08 -8.04
N TYR A 394 22.72 -25.53 -7.14
CA TYR A 394 22.99 -25.56 -5.70
C TYR A 394 24.15 -26.50 -5.34
N CYS A 395 24.16 -27.73 -5.86
CA CYS A 395 25.23 -28.69 -5.64
C CYS A 395 26.35 -28.58 -6.69
N ASN A 396 27.53 -29.10 -6.35
CA ASN A 396 28.72 -29.05 -7.22
C ASN A 396 28.53 -29.80 -8.54
N SER A 397 27.84 -30.95 -8.53
CA SER A 397 27.55 -31.69 -9.76
C SER A 397 26.76 -30.83 -10.75
N MET A 398 25.73 -30.10 -10.29
CA MET A 398 24.98 -29.20 -11.14
C MET A 398 25.82 -28.03 -11.66
N LYS A 399 26.75 -27.48 -10.87
CA LYS A 399 27.69 -26.45 -11.37
C LYS A 399 28.54 -26.99 -12.53
N THR A 400 28.98 -28.24 -12.46
CA THR A 400 29.77 -28.87 -13.53
C THR A 400 28.90 -29.29 -14.71
N ASP A 401 27.84 -30.07 -14.49
CA ASP A 401 27.01 -30.64 -15.54
C ASP A 401 26.25 -29.55 -16.32
N VAL A 402 25.68 -28.59 -15.58
CA VAL A 402 24.77 -27.59 -16.13
C VAL A 402 25.48 -26.27 -16.44
N LEU A 403 26.62 -25.94 -15.84
CA LEU A 403 27.33 -24.69 -16.15
C LEU A 403 28.75 -24.92 -16.68
N GLY A 404 29.27 -26.15 -16.67
CA GLY A 404 30.62 -26.43 -17.16
C GLY A 404 31.71 -25.90 -16.24
N VAL A 405 31.39 -25.63 -14.97
CA VAL A 405 32.39 -25.24 -13.97
C VAL A 405 33.38 -26.39 -13.81
N PRO A 406 34.69 -26.17 -14.02
CA PRO A 406 35.67 -27.25 -13.95
C PRO A 406 35.68 -27.94 -12.58
N GLU A 407 35.60 -29.27 -12.57
CA GLU A 407 35.61 -30.03 -11.32
C GLU A 407 36.92 -29.83 -10.52
N ALA A 408 38.04 -29.63 -11.23
CA ALA A 408 39.33 -29.29 -10.60
C ALA A 408 39.23 -27.97 -9.80
N LEU A 409 38.54 -26.95 -10.34
CA LEU A 409 38.35 -25.67 -9.66
C LEU A 409 37.55 -25.84 -8.38
N LEU A 410 36.44 -26.60 -8.41
CA LEU A 410 35.62 -26.87 -7.23
C LEU A 410 36.36 -27.66 -6.15
N ARG A 411 37.23 -28.60 -6.54
CA ARG A 411 38.06 -29.38 -5.60
C ARG A 411 39.15 -28.54 -4.95
N GLU A 412 39.81 -27.68 -5.72
CA GLU A 412 40.93 -26.85 -5.23
C GLU A 412 40.48 -25.62 -4.45
N ARG A 413 39.34 -25.03 -4.82
CA ARG A 413 38.90 -23.71 -4.33
C ARG A 413 37.58 -23.73 -3.55
N THR A 414 36.88 -24.86 -3.49
CA THR A 414 35.51 -25.01 -2.94
C THR A 414 34.44 -24.35 -3.81
N ALA A 415 33.16 -24.56 -3.51
CA ALA A 415 32.06 -23.90 -4.23
C ALA A 415 31.98 -22.38 -3.95
N TYR A 416 32.68 -21.91 -2.93
CA TYR A 416 32.58 -20.58 -2.33
C TYR A 416 33.84 -19.77 -2.63
N ASP A 417 34.05 -19.51 -3.92
CA ASP A 417 35.23 -18.86 -4.46
C ASP A 417 34.87 -17.92 -5.61
N PRO A 418 35.56 -16.76 -5.78
CA PRO A 418 35.27 -15.84 -6.86
C PRO A 418 35.45 -16.46 -8.25
N ASP A 419 36.42 -17.36 -8.43
CA ASP A 419 36.66 -17.99 -9.73
C ASP A 419 35.52 -18.95 -10.10
N VAL A 420 34.89 -19.57 -9.10
CA VAL A 420 33.69 -20.40 -9.29
C VAL A 420 32.49 -19.53 -9.70
N ALA A 421 32.30 -18.38 -9.05
CA ALA A 421 31.23 -17.44 -9.43
C ALA A 421 31.41 -16.96 -10.89
N ALA A 422 32.65 -16.62 -11.28
CA ALA A 422 32.99 -16.24 -12.64
C ALA A 422 32.74 -17.37 -13.65
N ALA A 423 33.14 -18.61 -13.33
CA ALA A 423 32.89 -19.78 -14.16
C ALA A 423 31.39 -20.07 -14.31
N MET A 424 30.60 -19.92 -13.24
CA MET A 424 29.14 -20.04 -13.30
C MET A 424 28.52 -18.99 -14.25
N ALA A 425 28.96 -17.73 -14.19
CA ALA A 425 28.47 -16.67 -15.08
C ALA A 425 28.82 -16.94 -16.55
N ARG A 426 30.06 -17.37 -16.83
CA ARG A 426 30.50 -17.77 -18.19
C ARG A 426 29.64 -18.92 -18.71
N GLY A 427 29.49 -19.97 -17.90
CA GLY A 427 28.71 -21.15 -18.24
C GLY A 427 27.24 -20.87 -18.53
N ALA A 428 26.64 -19.95 -17.77
CA ALA A 428 25.25 -19.54 -17.96
C ALA A 428 25.08 -18.79 -19.29
N LEU A 429 25.99 -17.87 -19.59
CA LEU A 429 25.96 -17.06 -20.81
C LEU A 429 26.24 -17.89 -22.06
N GLU A 430 27.08 -18.91 -21.96
CA GLU A 430 27.33 -19.87 -23.05
C GLU A 430 26.08 -20.68 -23.43
N ARG A 431 25.27 -21.05 -22.43
CA ARG A 431 24.07 -21.88 -22.63
C ARG A 431 22.85 -21.05 -23.04
N ALA A 432 22.69 -19.89 -22.45
CA ALA A 432 21.63 -18.94 -22.77
C ALA A 432 22.08 -18.01 -23.89
N ARG A 433 22.05 -18.49 -25.14
CA ARG A 433 22.59 -17.78 -26.30
C ARG A 433 21.92 -16.42 -26.56
N GLY A 434 20.65 -16.27 -26.19
CA GLY A 434 19.92 -15.00 -26.29
C GLY A 434 20.30 -13.99 -25.20
N ALA A 435 20.93 -14.42 -24.10
CA ALA A 435 21.33 -13.52 -23.02
C ALA A 435 22.55 -12.68 -23.39
N GLY A 436 22.49 -11.38 -23.12
CA GLY A 436 23.63 -10.46 -23.21
C GLY A 436 24.31 -10.18 -21.86
N LEU A 437 23.64 -10.55 -20.76
CA LEU A 437 24.13 -10.39 -19.39
C LEU A 437 23.90 -11.69 -18.59
N ALA A 438 24.91 -12.11 -17.82
CA ALA A 438 24.79 -13.18 -16.84
C ALA A 438 25.08 -12.65 -15.43
N ILE A 439 24.26 -13.04 -14.46
CA ILE A 439 24.50 -12.80 -13.03
C ILE A 439 24.59 -14.16 -12.33
N ALA A 440 25.72 -14.46 -11.72
CA ALA A 440 25.94 -15.71 -10.99
C ALA A 440 26.20 -15.47 -9.50
N ILE A 441 25.65 -16.34 -8.65
CA ILE A 441 25.71 -16.21 -7.19
C ILE A 441 26.13 -17.53 -6.57
N THR A 442 27.20 -17.51 -5.77
CA THR A 442 27.62 -18.63 -4.91
C THR A 442 28.12 -18.13 -3.56
N GLY A 443 28.00 -18.93 -2.52
CA GLY A 443 28.44 -18.55 -1.18
C GLY A 443 27.71 -19.29 -0.07
N VAL A 444 28.07 -18.96 1.17
CA VAL A 444 27.53 -19.56 2.39
C VAL A 444 26.48 -18.63 3.00
N ALA A 445 25.19 -18.91 2.78
CA ALA A 445 24.12 -18.11 3.39
C ALA A 445 24.01 -18.31 4.92
N GLY A 446 24.59 -19.38 5.46
CA GLY A 446 24.54 -19.73 6.88
C GLY A 446 23.40 -20.69 7.25
N PRO A 447 23.08 -20.84 8.55
CA PRO A 447 23.65 -20.09 9.68
C PRO A 447 25.07 -20.54 10.06
N GLU A 448 25.46 -21.76 9.66
CA GLU A 448 26.76 -22.32 9.98
C GLU A 448 27.79 -22.08 8.85
N PRO A 449 29.10 -22.04 9.18
CA PRO A 449 30.17 -22.12 8.18
C PRO A 449 30.08 -23.39 7.34
N ASP A 450 30.52 -23.33 6.08
CA ASP A 450 30.59 -24.51 5.21
C ASP A 450 31.90 -24.51 4.38
N GLN A 451 32.45 -25.70 4.17
CA GLN A 451 33.72 -25.93 3.45
C GLN A 451 34.87 -25.00 3.89
N GLY A 452 34.93 -24.67 5.19
CA GLY A 452 35.95 -23.78 5.76
C GLY A 452 35.73 -22.29 5.50
N LYS A 453 34.57 -21.89 4.97
CA LYS A 453 34.19 -20.50 4.75
C LYS A 453 33.11 -20.06 5.75
N PRO A 454 33.17 -18.83 6.28
CA PRO A 454 32.21 -18.35 7.27
C PRO A 454 30.82 -18.14 6.65
N ALA A 455 29.78 -18.29 7.48
CA ALA A 455 28.43 -17.85 7.14
C ALA A 455 28.43 -16.36 6.77
N GLY A 456 27.66 -16.01 5.74
CA GLY A 456 27.58 -14.65 5.21
C GLY A 456 28.59 -14.32 4.10
N LEU A 457 29.53 -15.22 3.77
CA LEU A 457 30.45 -15.01 2.65
C LEU A 457 29.79 -15.35 1.31
N ILE A 458 29.59 -14.33 0.47
CA ILE A 458 28.92 -14.46 -0.83
C ILE A 458 29.80 -13.88 -1.95
N TYR A 459 29.79 -14.53 -3.10
CA TYR A 459 30.39 -14.06 -4.34
C TYR A 459 29.32 -13.88 -5.41
N ILE A 460 29.30 -12.68 -5.98
CA ILE A 460 28.38 -12.31 -7.05
C ILE A 460 29.21 -11.97 -8.28
N ALA A 461 29.05 -12.73 -9.35
CA ALA A 461 29.70 -12.47 -10.63
C ALA A 461 28.70 -11.89 -11.62
N VAL A 462 29.10 -10.86 -12.35
CA VAL A 462 28.35 -10.30 -13.47
C VAL A 462 29.23 -10.32 -14.71
N LEU A 463 28.65 -10.78 -15.82
CA LEU A 463 29.36 -10.96 -17.08
C LEU A 463 28.49 -10.48 -18.25
N ARG A 464 28.99 -9.49 -18.99
CA ARG A 464 28.42 -9.15 -20.31
C ARG A 464 29.01 -10.05 -21.39
N ARG A 465 28.19 -10.33 -22.41
CA ARG A 465 28.64 -11.09 -23.58
C ARG A 465 29.79 -10.36 -24.27
N GLY A 466 30.90 -11.06 -24.46
CA GLY A 466 32.13 -10.51 -25.05
C GLY A 466 33.04 -9.75 -24.08
N GLY A 467 32.66 -9.63 -22.80
CA GLY A 467 33.50 -9.02 -21.76
C GLY A 467 34.15 -10.04 -20.83
N ASP A 468 34.79 -9.53 -19.78
CA ASP A 468 35.32 -10.30 -18.67
C ASP A 468 34.40 -10.23 -17.43
N PRO A 469 34.36 -11.29 -16.60
CA PRO A 469 33.50 -11.34 -15.44
C PRO A 469 34.01 -10.39 -14.36
N ARG A 470 33.11 -9.56 -13.83
CA ARG A 470 33.33 -8.76 -12.61
C ARG A 470 32.78 -9.54 -11.43
N VAL A 471 33.63 -9.84 -10.44
CA VAL A 471 33.22 -10.57 -9.23
C VAL A 471 33.27 -9.65 -8.02
N LYS A 472 32.16 -9.52 -7.31
CA LYS A 472 32.05 -8.82 -6.02
C LYS A 472 32.03 -9.84 -4.89
N THR A 473 32.88 -9.61 -3.89
CA THR A 473 32.87 -10.37 -2.62
C THR A 473 32.05 -9.59 -1.60
N CYS A 474 31.10 -10.27 -0.95
CA CYS A 474 30.24 -9.70 0.07
C CYS A 474 30.43 -10.46 1.40
N HIS A 475 30.46 -9.70 2.49
CA HIS A 475 30.45 -10.23 3.87
C HIS A 475 29.18 -9.74 4.55
N LEU A 476 28.15 -10.58 4.55
CA LEU A 476 26.81 -10.25 5.00
C LEU A 476 26.56 -10.81 6.40
N GLN A 477 25.68 -10.17 7.16
CA GLN A 477 25.35 -10.53 8.54
C GLN A 477 23.85 -10.86 8.65
N GLY A 478 23.50 -11.74 9.58
CA GLY A 478 22.11 -12.11 9.88
C GLY A 478 21.82 -13.60 9.69
N GLN A 479 20.53 -13.94 9.74
CA GLN A 479 20.06 -15.29 9.43
C GLN A 479 20.10 -15.53 7.91
N PRO A 480 19.98 -16.79 7.43
CA PRO A 480 20.05 -17.09 6.01
C PRO A 480 19.10 -16.25 5.13
N LYS A 481 17.89 -15.98 5.62
CA LYS A 481 16.92 -15.11 4.94
C LYS A 481 17.44 -13.68 4.71
N ASP A 482 18.17 -13.13 5.69
CA ASP A 482 18.70 -11.76 5.65
C ASP A 482 19.88 -11.68 4.66
N VAL A 483 20.77 -12.69 4.70
CA VAL A 483 21.90 -12.83 3.79
C VAL A 483 21.42 -12.98 2.35
N ILE A 484 20.41 -13.82 2.10
CA ILE A 484 19.81 -14.02 0.77
C ILE A 484 19.18 -12.72 0.25
N GLY A 485 18.37 -12.03 1.06
CA GLY A 485 17.76 -10.76 0.67
C GLY A 485 18.79 -9.69 0.31
N ALA A 486 19.84 -9.54 1.12
CA ALA A 486 20.94 -8.62 0.83
C ALA A 486 21.75 -9.02 -0.41
N THR A 487 21.94 -10.32 -0.64
CA THR A 487 22.62 -10.85 -1.84
C THR A 487 21.85 -10.49 -3.11
N ILE A 488 20.53 -10.67 -3.14
CA ILE A 488 19.70 -10.35 -4.30
C ILE A 488 19.78 -8.85 -4.60
N ARG A 489 19.67 -8.00 -3.56
CA ARG A 489 19.79 -6.55 -3.68
C ARG A 489 21.12 -6.14 -4.32
N ASP A 490 22.22 -6.71 -3.84
CA ASP A 490 23.56 -6.41 -4.36
C ASP A 490 23.79 -6.96 -5.76
N ALA A 491 23.21 -8.12 -6.08
CA ALA A 491 23.29 -8.72 -7.41
C ALA A 491 22.55 -7.88 -8.44
N ILE A 492 21.36 -7.36 -8.10
CA ILE A 492 20.60 -6.46 -8.96
C ILE A 492 21.40 -5.18 -9.25
N ARG A 493 21.95 -4.53 -8.21
CA ARG A 493 22.77 -3.32 -8.38
C ARG A 493 23.98 -3.56 -9.27
N LEU A 494 24.72 -4.64 -9.03
CA LEU A 494 25.88 -4.98 -9.85
C LEU A 494 25.49 -5.31 -11.29
N GLY A 495 24.30 -5.90 -11.50
CA GLY A 495 23.72 -6.11 -12.82
C GLY A 495 23.45 -4.80 -13.55
N MET A 496 22.84 -3.82 -12.88
CA MET A 496 22.60 -2.48 -13.44
C MET A 496 23.91 -1.75 -13.76
N GLU A 497 24.88 -1.77 -12.85
CA GLU A 497 26.22 -1.18 -13.06
C GLU A 497 27.01 -1.82 -14.22
N ALA A 498 26.65 -3.05 -14.61
CA ALA A 498 27.26 -3.70 -15.76
C ALA A 498 26.55 -3.36 -17.07
N LEU A 499 25.36 -2.73 -17.01
CA LEU A 499 24.59 -2.28 -18.16
C LEU A 499 24.98 -0.87 -18.63
N ASP A 500 25.49 -0.05 -17.72
CA ASP A 500 26.21 1.20 -17.99
C ASP A 500 27.56 0.92 -18.67
#